data_AF-A0AAD9TP77-F1
#
_entry.id   AF-A0AAD9TP77-F1
#
_cell.length_a   1.000
_cell.length_b   1.000
_cell.length_c   1.000
_cell.angle_alpha   90.00
_cell.angle_beta   90.00
_cell.angle_gamma   90.00
#
_symmetry.space_group_name_H-M   'P 1'
#
loop_
_entity.id
_entity.type
_entity.pdbx_description
1 polymer ?
#
loop_
_entity_poly.entity_id
_entity_poly.type
_entity_poly.pdbx_seq_one_letter_code
_entity_poly.pdbx_strand_id
1 'polypeptide(L)' 'MVVTPPPQPSMNLLEPTRVDLSIFFPVCLATSADVPHIHKMVYQMAVFEKLTHLCTAIESSLTATLLTLLP' A
#
# COMPACT_ATOMS: atom_id res chain seq x y z
N MET A 1 53.50 -30.78 -7.36
CA MET A 1 52.33 -30.20 -8.05
C MET A 1 51.24 -30.05 -7.00
N VAL A 2 50.84 -28.82 -6.66
CA VAL A 2 49.75 -28.55 -5.71
C VAL A 2 48.47 -28.40 -6.52
N VAL A 3 47.47 -29.23 -6.24
CA VAL A 3 46.14 -29.15 -6.87
C VAL A 3 45.26 -28.31 -5.96
N THR A 4 44.88 -27.12 -6.40
CA THR A 4 43.90 -26.27 -5.71
C THR A 4 42.49 -26.82 -5.98
N PRO A 5 41.63 -27.02 -4.96
CA PRO A 5 40.27 -27.47 -5.20
C PRO A 5 39.45 -26.36 -5.91
N PRO A 6 38.48 -26.73 -6.76
CA PRO A 6 37.68 -25.78 -7.52
C PRO A 6 36.82 -24.91 -6.57
N PRO A 7 36.63 -23.61 -6.88
CA PRO A 7 35.81 -22.72 -6.05
C PRO A 7 34.38 -23.24 -5.99
N GLN A 8 33.91 -23.57 -4.78
CA GLN A 8 32.53 -23.99 -4.55
C GLN A 8 31.58 -22.82 -4.85
N PRO A 9 30.53 -23.02 -5.67
CA PRO A 9 29.47 -22.04 -5.83
C PRO A 9 28.83 -21.77 -4.47
N SER A 10 28.84 -20.51 -4.03
CA SER A 10 28.12 -20.12 -2.83
C SER A 10 26.62 -20.27 -3.10
N MET A 11 25.99 -21.32 -2.57
CA MET A 11 24.52 -21.45 -2.53
C MET A 11 23.92 -20.59 -1.40
N ASN A 12 24.48 -19.41 -1.13
CA ASN A 12 23.73 -18.39 -0.40
C ASN A 12 22.79 -17.69 -1.37
N LEU A 13 21.88 -18.46 -1.97
CA LEU A 13 20.59 -17.91 -2.30
C LEU A 13 19.99 -17.60 -0.92
N LEU A 14 20.09 -16.34 -0.47
CA LEU A 14 19.09 -15.86 0.46
C LEU A 14 17.79 -16.09 -0.28
N GLU A 15 17.10 -17.19 0.04
CA GLU A 15 15.70 -17.33 -0.27
C GLU A 15 15.11 -16.00 0.20
N PRO A 16 14.52 -15.18 -0.69
CA PRO A 16 13.81 -14.03 -0.24
C PRO A 16 12.77 -14.61 0.69
N THR A 17 12.98 -14.46 2.00
CA THR A 17 11.96 -14.77 2.98
C THR A 17 10.78 -14.00 2.44
N ARG A 18 9.79 -14.69 1.88
CA ARG A 18 8.50 -14.09 1.63
C ARG A 18 8.03 -13.81 3.03
N VAL A 19 8.38 -12.62 3.49
CA VAL A 19 7.83 -12.05 4.69
C VAL A 19 6.41 -11.81 4.24
N ASP A 20 5.58 -12.84 4.40
CA ASP A 20 4.15 -12.71 4.44
C ASP A 20 3.91 -11.87 5.70
N LEU A 21 4.18 -10.56 5.59
CA LEU A 21 3.67 -9.58 6.53
C LEU A 21 2.18 -9.58 6.28
N SER A 22 1.49 -10.59 6.79
CA SER A 22 0.06 -10.54 7.01
C SER A 22 -0.16 -9.40 7.98
N ILE A 23 -0.43 -8.22 7.42
CA ILE A 23 -0.56 -7.02 8.22
C ILE A 23 -1.97 -7.01 8.79
N PHE A 24 -2.07 -7.39 10.06
CA PHE A 24 -3.32 -7.34 10.80
C PHE A 24 -3.53 -5.92 11.30
N PHE A 25 -4.49 -5.22 10.69
CA PHE A 25 -4.94 -3.92 11.16
C PHE A 25 -6.42 -4.03 11.59
N PRO A 26 -6.82 -3.39 12.69
CA PRO A 26 -8.22 -3.27 13.03
C PRO A 26 -8.94 -2.41 11.99
N VAL A 27 -10.19 -2.76 11.67
CA VAL A 27 -11.09 -1.88 10.92
C VAL A 27 -11.66 -0.85 11.89
N CYS A 28 -11.27 0.42 11.72
CA CYS A 28 -11.74 1.53 12.54
C CYS A 28 -12.74 2.40 11.79
N LEU A 29 -13.63 3.08 12.52
CA LEU A 29 -14.48 4.13 11.97
C LEU A 29 -13.62 5.33 11.57
N ALA A 30 -13.83 5.85 10.36
CA ALA A 30 -13.09 6.98 9.86
C ALA A 30 -13.41 8.26 10.64
N THR A 31 -12.38 9.05 10.93
CA THR A 31 -12.46 10.39 11.52
C THR A 31 -12.03 11.44 10.50
N SER A 32 -12.17 12.72 10.86
CA SER A 32 -11.70 13.82 9.99
C SER A 32 -10.19 13.78 9.71
N ALA A 33 -9.39 13.20 10.63
CA ALA A 33 -7.95 13.03 10.45
C ALA A 33 -7.59 12.01 9.35
N ASP A 34 -8.52 11.12 9.00
CA ASP A 34 -8.31 10.08 8.01
C ASP A 34 -8.59 10.56 6.58
N VAL A 35 -9.30 11.68 6.42
CA VAL A 35 -9.72 12.22 5.12
C VAL A 35 -8.56 12.42 4.14
N PRO A 36 -7.40 13.01 4.51
CA PRO A 36 -6.29 13.20 3.57
C PRO A 36 -5.71 11.87 3.07
N HIS A 37 -5.66 10.87 3.96
CA HIS A 37 -5.16 9.53 3.64
C HIS A 37 -6.11 8.80 2.69
N ILE A 38 -7.41 8.87 2.97
CA ILE A 38 -8.46 8.28 2.13
C ILE A 38 -8.50 8.96 0.76
N HIS A 39 -8.40 10.29 0.71
CA HIS A 39 -8.36 11.06 -0.53
C HIS A 39 -7.18 10.62 -1.43
N LYS A 40 -5.99 10.48 -0.84
CA LYS A 40 -4.81 9.98 -1.54
C LYS A 40 -5.01 8.56 -2.06
N MET A 41 -5.60 7.67 -1.25
CA MET A 41 -5.85 6.29 -1.65
C MET A 41 -6.83 6.23 -2.84
N VAL A 42 -7.93 6.98 -2.80
CA VAL A 42 -8.90 7.07 -3.90
C VAL A 42 -8.22 7.56 -5.18
N TYR A 43 -7.39 8.59 -5.08
CA TYR A 43 -6.63 9.09 -6.24
C TYR A 43 -5.67 8.03 -6.79
N GLN A 44 -4.95 7.32 -5.93
CA GLN A 44 -4.05 6.24 -6.35
C GLN A 44 -4.79 5.11 -7.07
N MET A 45 -5.97 4.73 -6.58
CA MET A 45 -6.83 3.74 -7.25
C MET A 45 -7.33 4.25 -8.60
N ALA A 46 -7.74 5.52 -8.68
CA ALA A 46 -8.16 6.13 -9.94
C ALA A 46 -7.01 6.19 -10.97
N VAL A 47 -5.77 6.44 -10.54
CA VAL A 47 -4.57 6.38 -11.39
C VAL A 47 -4.34 4.96 -11.89
N PHE A 48 -4.38 3.98 -10.98
CA PHE A 48 -4.18 2.57 -11.31
C PHE A 48 -5.18 2.08 -12.37
N GLU A 49 -6.44 2.46 -12.23
CA GLU A 49 -7.52 2.05 -13.13
C GLU A 49 -7.69 2.96 -14.36
N LYS A 50 -6.86 4.01 -14.52
CA LYS A 50 -6.97 5.03 -15.58
C LYS A 50 -8.31 5.80 -15.58
N LEU A 51 -8.93 5.95 -14.41
CA LEU A 51 -10.18 6.68 -14.18
C LEU A 51 -9.95 8.07 -13.57
N THR A 52 -8.74 8.61 -13.66
CA THR A 52 -8.38 9.93 -13.12
C THR A 52 -9.26 11.06 -13.63
N HIS A 53 -9.77 10.94 -14.86
CA HIS A 53 -10.70 11.90 -15.47
C HIS A 53 -12.07 11.96 -14.77
N LEU A 54 -12.47 10.92 -14.03
CA LEU A 54 -13.69 10.90 -13.21
C LEU A 54 -13.43 11.25 -11.74
N CYS A 55 -12.16 11.29 -11.32
CA CYS A 55 -11.78 11.53 -9.94
C CYS A 55 -11.67 13.05 -9.67
N THR A 56 -12.79 13.67 -9.31
CA THR A 56 -12.87 15.10 -8.95
C THR A 56 -13.01 15.34 -7.44
N ALA A 57 -12.86 14.29 -6.63
CA ALA A 57 -12.99 14.38 -5.18
C ALA A 57 -11.96 15.38 -4.60
N ILE A 58 -12.43 16.26 -3.73
CA ILE A 58 -11.61 17.19 -2.92
C ILE A 58 -11.85 16.88 -1.45
N GLU A 59 -10.91 17.19 -0.56
CA GLU A 59 -10.99 16.82 0.88
C GLU A 59 -12.28 17.31 1.54
N SER A 60 -12.74 18.52 1.23
CA SER A 60 -14.00 19.06 1.77
C SER A 60 -15.23 18.27 1.29
N SER A 61 -15.26 17.89 0.01
CA SER A 61 -16.32 17.05 -0.58
C SER A 61 -16.29 15.64 0.01
N LEU A 62 -15.11 15.08 0.23
CA LEU A 62 -14.93 13.75 0.83
C LEU A 62 -15.36 13.74 2.29
N THR A 63 -14.99 14.76 3.06
CA THR A 63 -15.44 14.96 4.45
C THR A 63 -16.97 15.03 4.50
N ALA A 64 -17.57 15.84 3.62
CA ALA A 64 -19.01 15.98 3.53
C ALA A 64 -19.73 14.72 3.00
N THR A 65 -19.03 13.79 2.38
CA THR A 65 -19.66 12.53 1.93
C THR A 65 -19.51 11.44 2.97
N LEU A 66 -18.33 11.33 3.61
CA LEU A 66 -18.03 10.26 4.56
C LEU A 66 -18.54 10.55 5.98
N LEU A 67 -18.57 11.82 6.41
CA LEU A 67 -18.85 12.18 7.81
C LEU A 67 -20.21 12.87 8.02
N THR A 68 -20.94 13.22 6.95
CA THR A 68 -22.25 13.91 7.05
C THR A 68 -23.39 12.99 7.49
N LEU A 69 -23.18 11.66 7.49
CA LEU A 69 -24.16 10.71 8.01
C LEU A 69 -24.15 10.55 9.54
N LEU A 70 -23.27 11.26 10.26
CA LEU A 70 -23.31 11.31 11.71
C LEU A 70 -24.12 12.55 12.15
N PRO A 71 -25.33 12.38 12.73
CA PRO A 71 -26.16 13.49 13.21
C PRO A 71 -25.53 14.23 14.40
#